data_AF-A0A9E4QCW7-F1
#
_entry.id   AF-A0A9E4QCW7-F1
#
_cell.length_a   1.000
_cell.length_b   1.000
_cell.length_c   1.000
_cell.angle_alpha   90.00
_cell.angle_beta   90.00
_cell.angle_gamma   90.00
#
_symmetry.space_group_name_H-M   'P 1'
#
loop_
_entity.id
_entity.type
_entity.pdbx_description
1 polymer ?
#
loop_
_entity_poly.entity_id
_entity_poly.type
_entity_poly.pdbx_seq_one_letter_code
_entity_poly.pdbx_strand_id
1 'polypeptide(L)'
;MRRNARSLIFVISLLALALAALLVNPIKIGGFERGGDTILGLSLGLDLQGGSHLVYQAQPVVDPNTGVERLPTADDMVSLRRIIEERVNASGLGEPNIQVLGGDRLLIQLPGVQDLERAKSLIGETARLEFKHRKINVPQDLEAEGIIVAEDIVSVSAEPLPQELLDLLAPPATVPVEQATPAQPETAVAEDPPPVIVIIVEFTPEGAVKFAEVVADIDLTPLQLTGDVPPSAIELYIEGNQSLNYTVLGPLVTRVGDSNRFVFPFPPTVRDDGGTDPLDLALAQETVGEGATVSFVKLQGSVDEDFGLSGDNLTRAYPSLHSGSDQPIINIEFDAEGTRLFGELTTQIAGSPTDFIAIYLDGRELIAPVVTQAITSGTAIIQGNNFTLEETVDIALQLEGGRLPVPILLVQERDVDAILGADSLQKSVVAGAVGLGLVFLFMVLYYRVPGVIASVALLSFAILVLAVFKLLPVTLTLSGVA
;
A
#
# COMPACT_ATOMS: atom_id res chain seq x y z
N MET A 1 -31.88 -62.90 -30.15
CA MET A 1 -31.15 -62.33 -28.99
C MET A 1 -29.76 -61.72 -29.30
N ARG A 2 -29.00 -62.16 -30.32
CA ARG A 2 -27.66 -61.60 -30.62
C ARG A 2 -27.59 -60.16 -31.18
N ARG A 3 -28.72 -59.59 -31.63
CA ARG A 3 -28.73 -58.26 -32.30
C ARG A 3 -28.59 -57.07 -31.34
N ASN A 4 -28.95 -57.25 -30.06
CA ASN A 4 -28.93 -56.18 -29.04
C ASN A 4 -27.76 -56.34 -28.06
N ALA A 5 -26.91 -57.34 -28.24
CA ALA A 5 -25.78 -57.59 -27.34
C ALA A 5 -24.75 -56.45 -27.39
N ARG A 6 -24.49 -55.90 -28.59
CA ARG A 6 -23.55 -54.78 -28.76
C ARG A 6 -24.06 -53.49 -28.11
N SER A 7 -25.35 -53.17 -28.28
CA SER A 7 -25.95 -52.00 -27.64
C SER A 7 -26.02 -52.14 -26.12
N LEU A 8 -26.29 -53.35 -25.61
CA LEU A 8 -26.30 -53.62 -24.17
C LEU A 8 -24.91 -53.46 -23.54
N ILE A 9 -23.87 -54.00 -24.19
CA ILE A 9 -22.48 -53.85 -23.74
C ILE A 9 -22.10 -52.37 -23.71
N PHE A 10 -22.43 -51.62 -24.76
CA PHE A 10 -22.17 -50.18 -24.82
C PHE A 10 -22.83 -49.41 -23.66
N VAL A 11 -24.11 -49.66 -23.40
CA VAL A 11 -24.84 -48.98 -22.30
C VAL A 11 -24.24 -49.33 -20.94
N ILE A 12 -23.89 -50.61 -20.70
CA ILE A 12 -23.27 -51.03 -19.44
C ILE A 12 -21.89 -50.38 -19.27
N SER A 13 -21.08 -50.32 -20.33
CA SER A 13 -19.77 -49.65 -20.29
C SER A 13 -19.91 -48.14 -20.02
N LEU A 14 -20.88 -47.48 -20.65
CA LEU A 14 -21.16 -46.06 -20.42
C LEU A 14 -21.60 -45.80 -18.98
N LEU A 15 -22.49 -46.63 -18.44
CA LEU A 15 -22.96 -46.52 -17.06
C LEU A 15 -21.83 -46.78 -16.06
N ALA A 16 -20.96 -47.77 -16.32
CA ALA A 16 -19.80 -48.04 -15.50
C ALA A 16 -18.81 -46.87 -15.49
N LEU A 17 -18.60 -46.23 -16.65
CA LEU A 17 -17.78 -45.03 -16.77
C LEU A 17 -18.39 -43.84 -16.01
N ALA A 18 -19.70 -43.62 -16.14
CA ALA A 18 -20.41 -42.57 -15.42
C ALA A 18 -20.34 -42.78 -13.90
N LEU A 19 -20.53 -44.01 -13.43
CA LEU A 19 -20.41 -44.35 -12.02
C LEU A 19 -18.97 -44.17 -11.50
N ALA A 20 -17.97 -44.59 -12.29
CA ALA A 20 -16.56 -44.37 -11.96
C ALA A 20 -16.24 -42.86 -11.88
N ALA A 21 -16.77 -42.05 -12.79
CA ALA A 21 -16.62 -40.59 -12.75
C ALA A 21 -17.21 -39.99 -11.46
N LEU A 22 -18.35 -40.49 -10.97
CA LEU A 22 -18.94 -40.03 -9.71
C LEU A 22 -18.11 -40.47 -8.49
N LEU A 23 -17.64 -41.72 -8.45
CA LEU A 23 -16.89 -42.30 -7.33
C LEU A 23 -15.47 -41.72 -7.16
N VAL A 24 -14.82 -41.30 -8.25
CA VAL A 24 -13.47 -40.72 -8.19
C VAL A 24 -13.58 -39.21 -7.97
N ASN A 25 -13.16 -38.71 -6.80
CA ASN A 25 -13.19 -37.29 -6.48
C ASN A 25 -11.90 -36.85 -5.75
N PRO A 26 -11.09 -35.91 -6.28
CA PRO A 26 -11.19 -35.27 -7.59
C PRO A 26 -10.69 -36.16 -8.75
N ILE A 27 -11.19 -35.92 -9.96
CA ILE A 27 -10.69 -36.53 -11.21
C ILE A 27 -9.51 -35.70 -11.70
N LYS A 28 -8.30 -36.27 -11.68
CA LYS A 28 -7.07 -35.61 -12.16
C LYS A 28 -6.45 -36.40 -13.31
N ILE A 29 -6.55 -35.89 -14.54
CA ILE A 29 -5.97 -36.54 -15.73
C ILE A 29 -5.32 -35.48 -16.63
N GLY A 30 -4.00 -35.43 -16.69
CA GLY A 30 -3.26 -34.68 -17.73
C GLY A 30 -3.63 -33.20 -17.87
N GLY A 31 -3.84 -32.49 -16.75
CA GLY A 31 -4.28 -31.08 -16.73
C GLY A 31 -5.79 -30.88 -16.64
N PHE A 32 -6.58 -31.95 -16.70
CA PHE A 32 -8.02 -31.93 -16.43
C PHE A 32 -8.26 -32.24 -14.95
N GLU A 33 -8.67 -31.23 -14.17
CA GLU A 33 -9.15 -31.39 -12.80
C GLU A 33 -10.67 -31.14 -12.76
N ARG A 34 -11.44 -32.15 -12.31
CA ARG A 34 -12.90 -32.04 -12.14
C ARG A 34 -13.35 -32.68 -10.84
N GLY A 35 -14.35 -32.09 -10.21
CA GLY A 35 -14.81 -32.47 -8.88
C GLY A 35 -14.39 -31.46 -7.83
N GLY A 36 -15.24 -31.26 -6.81
CA GLY A 36 -14.97 -30.41 -5.65
C GLY A 36 -15.29 -31.12 -4.34
N ASP A 37 -15.23 -30.43 -3.21
CA ASP A 37 -15.34 -31.02 -1.86
C ASP A 37 -16.77 -31.45 -1.48
N THR A 38 -17.71 -31.38 -2.40
CA THR A 38 -19.10 -31.76 -2.18
C THR A 38 -19.28 -33.28 -2.28
N ILE A 39 -20.37 -33.80 -1.68
CA ILE A 39 -20.67 -35.25 -1.58
C ILE A 39 -20.68 -35.96 -2.95
N LEU A 40 -20.92 -35.23 -4.06
CA LEU A 40 -20.93 -35.74 -5.42
C LEU A 40 -19.86 -35.11 -6.34
N GLY A 41 -19.00 -34.24 -5.80
CA GLY A 41 -18.04 -33.47 -6.58
C GLY A 41 -18.68 -32.54 -7.61
N LEU A 42 -19.86 -31.98 -7.32
CA LEU A 42 -20.56 -31.02 -8.17
C LEU A 42 -20.20 -29.58 -7.76
N SER A 43 -20.10 -28.69 -8.75
CA SER A 43 -19.97 -27.24 -8.53
C SER A 43 -21.29 -26.67 -8.03
N LEU A 44 -21.27 -25.93 -6.92
CA LEU A 44 -22.46 -25.34 -6.30
C LEU A 44 -22.55 -23.85 -6.62
N GLY A 45 -23.78 -23.36 -6.75
CA GLY A 45 -24.09 -21.95 -6.87
C GLY A 45 -23.99 -21.24 -5.53
N LEU A 46 -23.92 -19.92 -5.60
CA LEU A 46 -23.82 -19.01 -4.47
C LEU A 46 -24.96 -19.18 -3.45
N ASP A 47 -26.15 -19.57 -3.91
CA ASP A 47 -27.32 -19.84 -3.09
C ASP A 47 -27.22 -21.13 -2.28
N LEU A 48 -26.35 -22.07 -2.66
CA LEU A 48 -26.10 -23.32 -1.96
C LEU A 48 -24.78 -23.29 -1.17
N GLN A 49 -23.77 -22.57 -1.64
CA GLN A 49 -22.45 -22.49 -1.04
C GLN A 49 -22.27 -21.27 -0.12
N GLY A 50 -23.14 -20.26 -0.22
CA GLY A 50 -22.93 -18.95 0.40
C GLY A 50 -21.81 -18.16 -0.27
N GLY A 51 -21.69 -16.89 0.11
CA GLY A 51 -20.71 -15.94 -0.40
C GLY A 51 -21.29 -14.55 -0.62
N SER A 52 -20.51 -13.68 -1.24
CA SER A 52 -20.78 -12.24 -1.19
C SER A 52 -21.03 -11.64 -2.57
N HIS A 53 -21.96 -10.68 -2.63
CA HIS A 53 -22.22 -9.84 -3.80
C HIS A 53 -21.71 -8.43 -3.49
N LEU A 54 -20.79 -7.96 -4.33
CA LEU A 54 -20.24 -6.63 -4.24
C LEU A 54 -20.60 -5.87 -5.51
N VAL A 55 -21.09 -4.65 -5.38
CA VAL A 55 -21.27 -3.73 -6.51
C VAL A 55 -20.29 -2.59 -6.34
N TYR A 56 -19.37 -2.46 -7.28
CA TYR A 56 -18.44 -1.35 -7.36
C TYR A 56 -18.86 -0.37 -8.44
N GLN A 57 -18.57 0.91 -8.25
CA GLN A 57 -18.76 1.97 -9.24
C GLN A 57 -17.41 2.60 -9.58
N ALA A 58 -17.06 2.57 -10.87
CA ALA A 58 -15.91 3.26 -11.40
C ALA A 58 -16.08 4.77 -11.28
N GLN A 59 -15.04 5.42 -10.77
CA GLN A 59 -15.00 6.86 -10.56
C GLN A 59 -14.35 7.57 -11.74
N PRO A 60 -14.73 8.82 -12.03
CA PRO A 60 -14.01 9.65 -12.96
C PRO A 60 -12.56 9.87 -12.53
N VAL A 61 -11.66 10.00 -13.50
CA VAL A 61 -10.24 10.29 -13.27
C VAL A 61 -9.92 11.69 -13.75
N VAL A 62 -9.28 12.49 -12.91
CA VAL A 62 -8.75 13.79 -13.30
C VAL A 62 -7.35 13.60 -13.87
N ASP A 63 -7.15 14.02 -15.11
CA ASP A 63 -5.83 14.00 -15.72
C ASP A 63 -4.92 15.03 -15.01
N PRO A 64 -3.78 14.62 -14.42
CA PRO A 64 -2.95 15.50 -13.60
C PRO A 64 -2.27 16.62 -14.40
N ASN A 65 -2.11 16.49 -15.72
CA ASN A 65 -1.45 17.49 -16.57
C ASN A 65 -2.44 18.52 -17.10
N THR A 66 -3.70 18.13 -17.32
CA THR A 66 -4.72 18.99 -17.94
C THR A 66 -5.80 19.44 -16.97
N GLY A 67 -5.95 18.79 -15.82
CA GLY A 67 -7.03 19.02 -14.86
C GLY A 67 -8.41 18.60 -15.37
N VAL A 68 -8.49 17.94 -16.53
CA VAL A 68 -9.75 17.53 -17.15
C VAL A 68 -10.21 16.22 -16.54
N GLU A 69 -11.47 16.20 -16.11
CA GLU A 69 -12.14 14.99 -15.63
C GLU A 69 -12.56 14.11 -16.80
N ARG A 70 -12.13 12.85 -16.77
CA ARG A 70 -12.46 11.82 -17.74
C ARG A 70 -13.35 10.77 -17.09
N LEU A 71 -14.54 10.60 -17.65
CA LEU A 71 -15.46 9.54 -17.22
C LEU A 71 -14.91 8.14 -17.58
N PRO A 72 -15.27 7.10 -16.82
CA PRO A 72 -14.95 5.71 -17.17
C PRO A 72 -15.49 5.34 -18.55
N THR A 73 -14.66 4.68 -19.35
CA THR A 73 -14.98 4.19 -20.69
C THR A 73 -15.27 2.70 -20.68
N ALA A 74 -15.86 2.18 -21.76
CA ALA A 74 -16.08 0.75 -21.91
C ALA A 74 -14.77 -0.05 -21.84
N ASP A 75 -13.68 0.49 -22.37
CA ASP A 75 -12.36 -0.16 -22.35
C ASP A 75 -11.77 -0.19 -20.92
N ASP A 76 -11.99 0.87 -20.12
CA ASP A 76 -11.64 0.85 -18.70
C ASP A 76 -12.41 -0.25 -17.97
N MET A 77 -13.72 -0.39 -18.24
CA MET A 77 -14.55 -1.41 -17.57
C MET A 77 -14.13 -2.83 -17.94
N VAL A 78 -13.75 -3.07 -19.20
CA VAL A 78 -13.19 -4.36 -19.65
C VAL A 78 -11.86 -4.64 -18.94
N SER A 79 -11.00 -3.64 -18.82
CA SER A 79 -9.70 -3.75 -18.16
C SER A 79 -9.85 -3.97 -16.66
N LEU A 80 -10.74 -3.23 -15.99
CA LEU A 80 -11.10 -3.43 -14.57
C LEU A 80 -11.56 -4.86 -14.32
N ARG A 81 -12.50 -5.37 -15.14
CA ARG A 81 -12.98 -6.75 -15.02
C ARG A 81 -11.82 -7.74 -15.07
N ARG A 82 -10.94 -7.61 -16.08
CA ARG A 82 -9.78 -8.50 -16.27
C ARG A 82 -8.83 -8.46 -15.07
N ILE A 83 -8.44 -7.26 -14.62
CA ILE A 83 -7.50 -7.09 -13.51
C ILE A 83 -8.08 -7.66 -12.21
N ILE A 84 -9.34 -7.37 -11.92
CA ILE A 84 -10.00 -7.86 -10.71
C ILE A 84 -10.15 -9.39 -10.76
N GLU A 85 -10.50 -9.95 -11.90
CA GLU A 85 -10.57 -11.39 -12.12
C GLU A 85 -9.19 -12.05 -11.87
N GLU A 86 -8.12 -11.49 -12.43
CA GLU A 86 -6.75 -11.97 -12.22
C GLU A 86 -6.32 -11.92 -10.74
N ARG A 87 -6.57 -10.81 -10.04
CA ARG A 87 -6.21 -10.65 -8.62
C ARG A 87 -6.95 -11.62 -7.70
N VAL A 88 -8.26 -11.80 -7.91
CA VAL A 88 -9.08 -12.71 -7.10
C VAL A 88 -8.74 -14.17 -7.39
N ASN A 89 -8.49 -14.52 -8.66
CA ASN A 89 -8.07 -15.88 -9.01
C ASN A 89 -6.70 -16.22 -8.41
N ALA A 90 -5.74 -15.29 -8.49
CA ALA A 90 -4.38 -15.50 -8.00
C ALA A 90 -4.29 -15.53 -6.46
N SER A 91 -5.23 -14.90 -5.75
CA SER A 91 -5.31 -14.98 -4.28
C SER A 91 -5.85 -16.32 -3.76
N GLY A 92 -6.43 -17.15 -4.64
CA GLY A 92 -7.03 -18.42 -4.26
C GLY A 92 -8.33 -18.28 -3.48
N LEU A 93 -8.92 -17.08 -3.41
CA LEU A 93 -10.20 -16.82 -2.75
C LEU A 93 -11.40 -17.44 -3.51
N GLY A 94 -11.19 -17.88 -4.76
CA GLY A 94 -12.18 -18.57 -5.59
C GLY A 94 -12.26 -17.95 -6.98
N GLU A 95 -13.09 -18.54 -7.85
CA GLU A 95 -13.37 -17.99 -9.18
C GLU A 95 -14.51 -16.95 -9.09
N PRO A 96 -14.24 -15.64 -9.27
CA PRO A 96 -15.27 -14.62 -9.19
C PRO A 96 -16.14 -14.63 -10.45
N ASN A 97 -17.42 -14.32 -10.30
CA ASN A 97 -18.27 -13.97 -11.44
C ASN A 97 -18.45 -12.45 -11.49
N ILE A 98 -17.79 -11.83 -12.48
CA ILE A 98 -17.76 -10.37 -12.65
C ILE A 98 -18.57 -9.95 -13.87
N GLN A 99 -19.53 -9.06 -13.67
CA GLN A 99 -20.41 -8.55 -14.72
C GLN A 99 -20.43 -7.02 -14.69
N VAL A 100 -20.31 -6.41 -15.86
CA VAL A 100 -20.50 -4.96 -16.02
C VAL A 100 -22.00 -4.67 -15.96
N LEU A 101 -22.41 -3.78 -15.05
CA LEU A 101 -23.78 -3.29 -14.93
C LEU A 101 -23.85 -1.85 -15.42
N GLY A 102 -24.69 -1.59 -16.43
CA GLY A 102 -24.79 -0.25 -17.02
C GLY A 102 -23.50 0.13 -17.77
N GLY A 103 -22.97 1.33 -17.51
CA GLY A 103 -21.75 1.84 -18.15
C GLY A 103 -20.54 1.98 -17.22
N ASP A 104 -20.74 1.95 -15.90
CA ASP A 104 -19.74 2.35 -14.90
C ASP A 104 -19.75 1.48 -13.63
N ARG A 105 -20.54 0.41 -13.58
CA ARG A 105 -20.60 -0.47 -12.39
C ARG A 105 -20.14 -1.89 -12.69
N LEU A 106 -19.59 -2.53 -11.66
CA LEU A 106 -19.18 -3.94 -11.66
C LEU A 106 -19.93 -4.67 -10.56
N LEU A 107 -20.69 -5.69 -10.94
CA LEU A 107 -21.21 -6.69 -10.02
C LEU A 107 -20.20 -7.83 -9.92
N ILE A 108 -19.65 -8.03 -8.73
CA ILE A 108 -18.70 -9.08 -8.41
C ILE A 108 -19.38 -10.05 -7.45
N GLN A 109 -19.41 -11.32 -7.84
CA GLN A 109 -19.92 -12.40 -7.01
C GLN A 109 -18.75 -13.30 -6.60
N LEU A 110 -18.62 -13.51 -5.30
CA LEU A 110 -17.52 -14.23 -4.67
C LEU A 110 -18.08 -15.47 -3.94
N PRO A 111 -18.23 -16.61 -4.64
CA PRO A 111 -18.77 -17.83 -4.05
C PRO A 111 -17.77 -18.48 -3.10
N GLY A 112 -18.21 -18.82 -1.88
CA GLY A 112 -17.39 -19.54 -0.91
C GLY A 112 -16.23 -18.75 -0.29
N VAL A 113 -16.16 -17.43 -0.48
CA VAL A 113 -15.18 -16.57 0.19
C VAL A 113 -15.46 -16.55 1.69
N GLN A 114 -14.44 -16.90 2.48
CA GLN A 114 -14.51 -16.88 3.95
C GLN A 114 -14.11 -15.53 4.52
N ASP A 115 -13.13 -14.87 3.88
CA ASP A 115 -12.62 -13.56 4.29
C ASP A 115 -12.98 -12.51 3.23
N LEU A 116 -14.13 -11.87 3.46
CA LEU A 116 -14.65 -10.85 2.57
C LEU A 116 -13.83 -9.56 2.61
N GLU A 117 -13.26 -9.21 3.77
CA GLU A 117 -12.47 -7.99 3.91
C GLU A 117 -11.16 -8.08 3.11
N ARG A 118 -10.50 -9.24 3.15
CA ARG A 118 -9.34 -9.50 2.30
C ARG A 118 -9.67 -9.48 0.81
N ALA A 119 -10.84 -9.98 0.42
CA ALA A 119 -11.27 -9.87 -0.98
C ALA A 119 -11.46 -8.41 -1.40
N LYS A 120 -12.06 -7.58 -0.53
CA LYS A 120 -12.29 -6.15 -0.79
C LYS A 120 -10.99 -5.36 -0.95
N SER A 121 -9.96 -5.65 -0.14
CA SER A 121 -8.67 -4.96 -0.26
C SER A 121 -8.01 -5.25 -1.61
N LEU A 122 -7.99 -6.52 -2.04
CA LEU A 122 -7.41 -6.91 -3.33
C LEU A 122 -8.17 -6.33 -4.54
N ILE A 123 -9.50 -6.22 -4.43
CA ILE A 123 -10.36 -5.68 -5.49
C ILE A 123 -10.27 -4.15 -5.57
N GLY A 124 -10.32 -3.47 -4.42
CA GLY A 124 -10.51 -2.02 -4.34
C GLY A 124 -9.23 -1.20 -4.50
N GLU A 125 -8.06 -1.77 -4.22
CA GLU A 125 -6.79 -1.04 -4.32
C GLU A 125 -6.39 -0.78 -5.77
N THR A 126 -5.82 0.39 -6.05
CA THR A 126 -5.44 0.75 -7.42
C THR A 126 -4.16 0.04 -7.82
N ALA A 127 -3.25 -0.20 -6.87
CA ALA A 127 -1.93 -0.80 -7.08
C ALA A 127 -1.03 0.05 -8.00
N ARG A 128 -1.06 1.37 -7.84
CA ARG A 128 -0.17 2.29 -8.54
C ARG A 128 1.23 2.21 -7.93
N LEU A 129 2.10 1.42 -8.56
CA LEU A 129 3.51 1.31 -8.21
C LEU A 129 4.32 2.42 -8.91
N GLU A 130 5.08 3.18 -8.12
CA GLU A 130 5.97 4.24 -8.60
C GLU A 130 7.39 4.04 -8.05
N PHE A 131 8.38 4.29 -8.89
CA PHE A 131 9.78 4.34 -8.50
C PHE A 131 10.28 5.78 -8.62
N LYS A 132 10.92 6.28 -7.57
CA LYS A 132 11.53 7.61 -7.56
C LYS A 132 13.01 7.50 -7.20
N HIS A 133 13.82 8.33 -7.85
CA HIS A 133 15.20 8.55 -7.44
C HIS A 133 15.19 9.52 -6.27
N ARG A 134 15.44 9.01 -5.07
CA ARG A 134 15.53 9.82 -3.86
C ARG A 134 16.97 10.25 -3.62
N LYS A 135 17.18 11.55 -3.40
CA LYS A 135 18.43 12.13 -2.90
C LYS A 135 18.20 12.69 -1.52
N ILE A 136 19.16 12.54 -0.60
CA ILE A 136 19.10 13.14 0.74
C ILE A 136 20.13 14.27 0.90
N ASN A 137 19.86 15.18 1.85
CA ASN A 137 20.72 16.34 2.13
C ASN A 137 21.06 17.16 0.88
N VAL A 138 20.05 17.42 0.04
CA VAL A 138 20.25 18.13 -1.22
C VAL A 138 20.43 19.62 -0.93
N PRO A 139 21.60 20.22 -1.25
CA PRO A 139 21.82 21.64 -1.01
C PRO A 139 21.10 22.47 -2.07
N GLN A 140 20.41 23.51 -1.60
CA GLN A 140 19.75 24.53 -2.39
C GLN A 140 20.32 25.89 -1.97
N ASP A 141 21.16 26.47 -2.82
CA ASP A 141 21.76 27.78 -2.58
C ASP A 141 20.71 28.87 -2.82
N LEU A 142 20.28 29.52 -1.73
CA LEU A 142 19.16 30.47 -1.79
C LEU A 142 19.53 31.76 -2.53
N GLU A 143 20.81 32.14 -2.54
CA GLU A 143 21.29 33.33 -3.25
C GLU A 143 21.46 33.04 -4.74
N ALA A 144 22.09 31.91 -5.08
CA ALA A 144 22.29 31.51 -6.47
C ALA A 144 20.96 31.30 -7.23
N GLU A 145 19.91 30.86 -6.53
CA GLU A 145 18.55 30.72 -7.08
C GLU A 145 17.72 32.01 -7.00
N GLY A 146 18.26 33.08 -6.41
CA GLY A 146 17.57 34.38 -6.29
C GLY A 146 16.39 34.38 -5.32
N ILE A 147 16.33 33.38 -4.42
CA ILE A 147 15.28 33.25 -3.38
C ILE A 147 15.55 34.26 -2.27
N ILE A 148 16.79 34.35 -1.78
CA ILE A 148 17.25 35.32 -0.79
C ILE A 148 18.54 35.94 -1.31
N VAL A 149 18.52 37.24 -1.64
CA VAL A 149 19.72 37.95 -2.09
C VAL A 149 20.30 38.80 -0.95
N ALA A 150 21.57 39.19 -1.05
CA ALA A 150 22.21 40.04 -0.03
C ALA A 150 21.42 41.33 0.29
N GLU A 151 20.70 41.90 -0.68
CA GLU A 151 19.85 43.09 -0.51
C GLU A 151 18.60 42.85 0.36
N ASP A 152 18.19 41.59 0.52
CA ASP A 152 17.09 41.20 1.40
C ASP A 152 17.49 41.23 2.89
N ILE A 153 18.79 41.30 3.19
CA ILE A 153 19.35 41.20 4.54
C ILE A 153 19.82 42.58 5.01
N VAL A 154 19.35 43.01 6.18
CA VAL A 154 19.70 44.29 6.81
C VAL A 154 20.92 44.13 7.72
N SER A 155 20.92 43.11 8.58
CA SER A 155 22.01 42.86 9.52
C SER A 155 22.02 41.42 10.03
N VAL A 156 23.18 40.97 10.51
CA VAL A 156 23.34 39.76 11.31
C VAL A 156 24.14 40.11 12.57
N SER A 157 23.69 39.62 13.73
CA SER A 157 24.32 39.93 15.02
C SER A 157 24.12 38.81 16.04
N ALA A 158 24.97 38.79 17.07
CA ALA A 158 24.80 37.93 18.23
C ALA A 158 24.14 38.72 19.38
N GLU A 159 22.99 38.25 19.84
CA GLU A 159 22.18 38.91 20.87
C GLU A 159 21.65 37.90 21.91
N PRO A 160 21.28 38.35 23.12
CA PRO A 160 20.45 37.56 24.02
C PRO A 160 19.11 37.20 23.35
N LEU A 161 18.58 36.01 23.64
CA LEU A 161 17.28 35.59 23.15
C LEU A 161 16.22 36.64 23.49
N PRO A 162 15.44 37.13 22.51
CA PRO A 162 14.42 38.16 22.75
C PRO A 162 13.43 37.74 23.84
N GLN A 163 13.09 38.68 24.72
CA GLN A 163 12.15 38.45 25.83
C GLN A 163 10.80 37.89 25.37
N GLU A 164 10.33 38.35 24.20
CA GLU A 164 9.10 37.90 23.56
C GLU A 164 9.08 36.38 23.32
N LEU A 165 10.22 35.78 22.99
CA LEU A 165 10.34 34.33 22.81
C LEU A 165 10.52 33.62 24.15
N LEU A 166 11.22 34.23 25.11
CA LEU A 166 11.35 33.69 26.47
C LEU A 166 9.99 33.55 27.16
N ASP A 167 9.11 34.54 27.00
CA ASP A 167 7.77 34.53 27.58
C ASP A 167 6.88 33.41 27.02
N LEU A 168 7.11 32.99 25.77
CA LEU A 168 6.43 31.84 25.15
C LEU A 168 6.94 30.49 25.69
N LEU A 169 8.18 30.44 26.14
CA LEU A 169 8.82 29.25 26.71
C LEU A 169 8.58 29.13 28.23
N ALA A 170 8.14 30.20 28.88
CA ALA A 170 7.83 30.19 30.30
C ALA A 170 6.67 29.23 30.60
N PRO A 171 6.79 28.35 31.61
CA PRO A 171 5.68 27.49 32.00
C PRO A 171 4.46 28.35 32.36
N PRO A 172 3.23 27.91 32.04
CA PRO A 172 2.03 28.68 32.37
C PRO A 172 2.05 28.97 33.87
N ALA A 173 1.86 30.24 34.23
CA ALA A 173 1.90 30.71 35.61
C ALA A 173 1.11 29.74 36.49
N THR A 174 1.80 29.14 37.45
CA THR A 174 1.21 28.16 38.36
C THR A 174 -0.02 28.78 39.03
N VAL A 175 -1.19 28.16 38.85
CA VAL A 175 -2.36 28.47 39.66
C VAL A 175 -1.95 28.29 41.12
N PRO A 176 -2.14 29.27 42.01
CA PRO A 176 -1.66 29.15 43.38
C PRO A 176 -2.33 27.95 44.05
N VAL A 177 -1.56 26.88 44.27
CA VAL A 177 -1.95 25.80 45.17
C VAL A 177 -1.68 26.32 46.57
N GLU A 178 -2.73 26.81 47.21
CA GLU A 178 -2.72 27.26 48.59
C GLU A 178 -2.57 26.05 49.52
N GLN A 179 -1.33 25.63 49.76
CA GLN A 179 -0.95 24.82 50.90
C GLN A 179 0.52 25.06 51.26
N ALA A 180 0.73 26.04 52.14
CA ALA A 180 2.00 26.30 52.77
C ALA A 180 2.29 25.27 53.88
N THR A 181 3.48 24.68 53.85
CA THR A 181 4.18 24.16 55.05
C THR A 181 5.50 24.93 55.17
N PRO A 182 5.94 25.39 56.36
CA PRO A 182 7.05 26.32 56.45
C PRO A 182 8.42 25.63 56.34
N ALA A 183 9.18 26.10 55.35
CA ALA A 183 10.62 26.42 55.31
C ALA A 183 11.65 25.50 55.98
N GLN A 184 12.56 25.00 55.15
CA GLN A 184 13.97 24.75 55.48
C GLN A 184 14.81 25.86 54.79
N PRO A 185 15.81 26.47 55.45
CA PRO A 185 16.55 27.59 54.86
C PRO A 185 17.75 27.07 54.08
N GLU A 186 17.71 27.15 52.76
CA GLU A 186 18.90 27.21 51.92
C GLU A 186 18.86 28.52 51.14
N THR A 187 19.56 29.52 51.68
CA THR A 187 20.10 30.64 50.92
C THR A 187 21.14 30.10 49.94
N ALA A 188 20.68 29.52 48.84
CA ALA A 188 21.40 29.63 47.58
C ALA A 188 20.85 30.89 46.92
N VAL A 189 21.71 31.91 46.75
CA VAL A 189 21.41 32.96 45.77
C VAL A 189 21.31 32.21 44.45
N ALA A 190 20.10 32.04 43.94
CA ALA A 190 19.91 31.54 42.59
C ALA A 190 20.56 32.59 41.69
N GLU A 191 21.77 32.31 41.20
CA GLU A 191 22.34 33.08 40.10
C GLU A 191 21.35 32.97 38.95
N ASP A 192 20.99 34.11 38.36
CA ASP A 192 20.17 34.13 37.16
C ASP A 192 20.86 33.22 36.14
N PRO A 193 20.14 32.25 35.53
CA PRO A 193 20.75 31.41 34.52
C PRO A 193 21.33 32.31 33.42
N PRO A 194 22.53 31.98 32.91
CA PRO A 194 23.14 32.79 31.87
C PRO A 194 22.18 32.94 30.67
N PRO A 195 22.10 34.14 30.07
CA PRO A 195 21.18 34.39 28.97
C PRO A 195 21.50 33.45 27.80
N VAL A 196 20.46 32.91 27.17
CA VAL A 196 20.60 32.13 25.95
C VAL A 196 21.02 33.07 24.83
N ILE A 197 22.17 32.82 24.21
CA ILE A 197 22.71 33.64 23.13
C ILE A 197 22.27 33.04 21.79
N VAL A 198 21.85 33.91 20.88
CA VAL A 198 21.35 33.55 19.56
C VAL A 198 21.96 34.43 18.49
N ILE A 199 21.95 33.96 17.25
CA ILE A 199 22.14 34.80 16.07
C ILE A 199 20.78 35.38 15.68
N ILE A 200 20.72 36.70 15.52
CA ILE A 200 19.58 37.41 14.97
C ILE A 200 19.94 37.89 13.58
N VAL A 201 19.14 37.52 12.59
CA VAL A 201 19.20 38.07 11.24
C VAL A 201 17.99 38.98 11.04
N GLU A 202 18.24 40.25 10.76
CA GLU A 202 17.22 41.22 10.39
C GLU A 202 17.14 41.30 8.87
N PHE A 203 15.94 41.12 8.32
CA PHE A 203 15.67 41.24 6.90
C PHE A 203 14.93 42.55 6.57
N THR A 204 14.94 42.92 5.30
CA THR A 204 13.99 43.90 4.77
C THR A 204 12.55 43.34 4.90
N PRO A 205 11.50 44.18 4.83
CA PRO A 205 10.12 43.68 4.86
C PRO A 205 9.83 42.64 3.77
N GLU A 206 10.40 42.82 2.57
CA GLU A 206 10.26 41.86 1.47
C GLU A 206 11.08 40.59 1.73
N GLY A 207 12.34 40.75 2.15
CA GLY A 207 13.22 39.64 2.51
C GLY A 207 12.65 38.75 3.62
N ALA A 208 12.01 39.35 4.63
CA ALA A 208 11.39 38.62 5.73
C ALA A 208 10.22 37.73 5.28
N VAL A 209 9.46 38.17 4.27
CA VAL A 209 8.38 37.36 3.69
C VAL A 209 8.98 36.18 2.91
N LYS A 210 9.97 36.43 2.05
CA LYS A 210 10.68 35.36 1.31
C LYS A 210 11.30 34.34 2.26
N PHE A 211 11.97 34.81 3.31
CA PHE A 211 12.63 33.93 4.27
C PHE A 211 11.62 33.15 5.12
N ALA A 212 10.46 33.73 5.45
CA ALA A 212 9.39 33.00 6.11
C ALA A 212 8.88 31.82 5.24
N GLU A 213 8.79 32.00 3.92
CA GLU A 213 8.44 30.91 3.00
C GLU A 213 9.51 29.80 3.00
N VAL A 214 10.80 30.17 3.02
CA VAL A 214 11.91 29.21 3.16
C VAL A 214 11.81 28.40 4.46
N VAL A 215 11.53 29.06 5.59
CA VAL A 215 11.40 28.40 6.91
C VAL A 215 10.17 27.50 6.96
N ALA A 216 9.05 27.91 6.35
CA ALA A 216 7.86 27.06 6.26
C ALA A 216 8.09 25.80 5.42
N ASP A 217 9.00 25.85 4.44
CA ASP A 217 9.30 24.73 3.54
C ASP A 217 10.32 23.73 4.12
N ILE A 218 10.89 24.00 5.30
CA ILE A 218 11.83 23.11 6.01
C ILE A 218 11.24 22.51 7.29
N ASP A 219 9.92 22.65 7.48
CA ASP A 219 9.22 21.98 8.57
C ASP A 219 9.32 20.45 8.48
N LEU A 220 9.23 19.79 9.64
CA LEU A 220 9.38 18.34 9.73
C LEU A 220 8.21 17.61 9.04
N THR A 221 8.54 16.81 8.05
CA THR A 221 7.62 15.84 7.43
C THR A 221 7.45 14.60 8.32
N PRO A 222 6.35 13.82 8.18
CA PRO A 222 6.17 12.56 8.93
C PRO A 222 7.34 11.57 8.78
N LEU A 223 7.98 11.50 7.61
CA LEU A 223 9.16 10.65 7.36
C LEU A 223 10.40 11.10 8.14
N GLN A 224 10.54 12.40 8.37
CA GLN A 224 11.65 12.93 9.16
C GLN A 224 11.46 12.70 10.66
N LEU A 225 10.21 12.53 11.11
CA LEU A 225 9.89 12.19 12.50
C LEU A 225 10.18 10.73 12.85
N THR A 226 10.11 9.81 11.88
CA THR A 226 10.49 8.39 12.07
C THR A 226 12.00 8.17 11.99
N GLY A 227 12.74 9.15 11.45
CA GLY A 227 14.19 9.09 11.28
C GLY A 227 14.66 8.36 10.02
N ASP A 228 13.74 8.03 9.11
CA ASP A 228 14.04 7.35 7.85
C ASP A 228 14.77 8.28 6.86
N VAL A 229 14.56 9.59 7.00
CA VAL A 229 15.16 10.64 6.18
C VAL A 229 15.71 11.75 7.10
N PRO A 230 16.87 12.36 6.79
CA PRO A 230 17.35 13.48 7.57
C PRO A 230 16.37 14.67 7.54
N PRO A 231 16.26 15.44 8.63
CA PRO A 231 15.44 16.64 8.65
C PRO A 231 15.98 17.71 7.71
N SER A 232 15.08 18.50 7.13
CA SER A 232 15.46 19.69 6.37
C SER A 232 16.06 20.73 7.31
N ALA A 233 17.03 21.48 6.82
CA ALA A 233 17.81 22.41 7.64
C ALA A 233 18.26 23.64 6.83
N ILE A 234 18.71 24.66 7.53
CA ILE A 234 19.39 25.82 6.95
C ILE A 234 20.83 25.78 7.42
N GLU A 235 21.75 25.77 6.47
CA GLU A 235 23.16 26.05 6.71
C GLU A 235 23.38 27.56 6.58
N LEU A 236 24.03 28.14 7.59
CA LEU A 236 24.35 29.57 7.66
C LEU A 236 25.83 29.76 7.45
N TYR A 237 26.18 30.66 6.55
CA TYR A 237 27.56 31.12 6.33
C TYR A 237 27.65 32.57 6.76
N ILE A 238 28.25 32.84 7.92
CA ILE A 238 28.43 34.20 8.44
C ILE A 238 29.88 34.61 8.25
N GLU A 239 30.12 35.68 7.48
CA GLU A 239 31.43 36.30 7.31
C GLU A 239 31.53 37.56 8.17
N GLY A 240 32.14 37.37 9.34
CA GLY A 240 32.37 38.41 10.35
C GLY A 240 33.85 38.62 10.66
N ASN A 241 34.16 38.98 11.90
CA ASN A 241 35.54 38.94 12.40
C ASN A 241 36.10 37.51 12.40
N GLN A 242 35.23 36.53 12.63
CA GLN A 242 35.49 35.11 12.43
C GLN A 242 34.39 34.52 11.56
N SER A 243 34.77 33.65 10.63
CA SER A 243 33.80 32.95 9.80
C SER A 243 33.11 31.84 10.59
N LEU A 244 31.78 31.81 10.54
CA LEU A 244 30.97 30.72 11.10
C LEU A 244 30.27 29.99 9.96
N ASN A 245 30.35 28.66 9.97
CA ASN A 245 29.51 27.80 9.16
C ASN A 245 28.88 26.73 10.04
N TYR A 246 27.55 26.68 10.10
CA TYR A 246 26.82 25.70 10.88
C TYR A 246 25.39 25.50 10.38
N THR A 247 24.81 24.34 10.71
CA THR A 247 23.49 23.92 10.28
C THR A 247 22.47 24.03 11.42
N VAL A 248 21.29 24.56 11.11
CA VAL A 248 20.16 24.74 12.03
C VAL A 248 18.94 24.01 11.46
N LEU A 249 18.32 23.16 12.28
CA LEU A 249 17.07 22.49 11.89
C LEU A 249 15.94 23.50 11.74
N GLY A 250 15.06 23.30 10.76
CA GLY A 250 13.93 24.20 10.50
C GLY A 250 13.12 24.61 11.73
N PRO A 251 12.69 23.67 12.59
CA PRO A 251 11.93 23.99 13.81
C PRO A 251 12.64 24.86 14.84
N LEU A 252 13.97 25.04 14.73
CA LEU A 252 14.75 25.90 15.61
C LEU A 252 14.90 27.32 15.07
N VAL A 253 14.48 27.58 13.83
CA VAL A 253 14.47 28.92 13.23
C VAL A 253 13.15 29.59 13.57
N THR A 254 13.21 30.66 14.38
CA THR A 254 11.99 31.30 14.91
C THR A 254 11.91 32.76 14.50
N ARG A 255 10.76 33.20 14.00
CA ARG A 255 10.48 34.61 13.77
C ARG A 255 10.13 35.32 15.09
N VAL A 256 10.70 36.50 15.31
CA VAL A 256 10.45 37.29 16.52
C VAL A 256 9.15 38.09 16.37
N GLY A 257 8.05 37.59 16.93
CA GLY A 257 6.73 38.21 16.80
C GLY A 257 6.35 38.47 15.35
N ASP A 258 5.81 39.66 15.07
CA ASP A 258 5.49 40.13 13.71
C ASP A 258 6.65 40.91 13.04
N SER A 259 7.86 40.84 13.59
CA SER A 259 9.01 41.62 13.10
C SER A 259 9.67 40.99 11.86
N ASN A 260 10.71 41.64 11.31
CA ASN A 260 11.52 41.10 10.21
C ASN A 260 12.76 40.34 10.71
N ARG A 261 12.78 39.97 12.00
CA ARG A 261 13.92 39.33 12.65
C ARG A 261 13.68 37.84 12.83
N PHE A 262 14.68 37.06 12.45
CA PHE A 262 14.71 35.62 12.65
C PHE A 262 15.85 35.24 13.59
N VAL A 263 15.56 34.29 14.46
CA VAL A 263 16.43 33.81 15.51
C VAL A 263 16.96 32.44 15.12
N PHE A 264 18.27 32.28 15.22
CA PHE A 264 18.98 31.03 15.04
C PHE A 264 19.77 30.72 16.32
N PRO A 265 19.81 29.47 16.77
CA PRO A 265 20.70 29.08 17.85
C PRO A 265 22.15 29.45 17.52
N PHE A 266 22.89 29.99 18.49
CA PHE A 266 24.32 30.21 18.32
C PHE A 266 25.05 28.86 18.41
N PRO A 267 26.00 28.55 17.51
CA PRO A 267 26.69 27.27 17.53
C PRO A 267 27.57 27.15 18.79
N PRO A 268 27.61 25.99 19.47
CA PRO A 268 28.48 25.81 20.62
C PRO A 268 29.95 25.93 20.21
N THR A 269 30.76 26.65 20.98
CA THR A 269 32.22 26.71 20.79
C THR A 269 32.85 25.41 21.27
N VAL A 270 33.30 24.58 20.32
CA VAL A 270 33.94 23.29 20.61
C VAL A 270 35.46 23.48 20.74
N ARG A 271 36.03 23.05 21.86
CA ARG A 271 37.47 23.01 22.12
C ARG A 271 38.13 21.82 21.43
N ASP A 272 39.44 21.91 21.24
CA ASP A 272 40.28 20.84 20.67
C ASP A 272 40.20 19.50 21.45
N ASP A 273 39.81 19.53 22.72
CA ASP A 273 39.62 18.35 23.59
C ASP A 273 38.21 17.76 23.55
N GLY A 274 37.32 18.30 22.70
CA GLY A 274 35.92 17.88 22.59
C GLY A 274 35.01 18.45 23.68
N GLY A 275 35.52 19.32 24.56
CA GLY A 275 34.69 20.09 25.49
C GLY A 275 34.02 21.28 24.81
N THR A 276 32.98 21.83 25.43
CA THR A 276 32.37 23.10 24.99
C THR A 276 32.70 24.20 26.00
N ASP A 277 33.24 25.32 25.54
CA ASP A 277 33.39 26.49 26.40
C ASP A 277 32.00 27.10 26.70
N PRO A 278 31.78 27.69 27.90
CA PRO A 278 30.58 28.46 28.16
C PRO A 278 30.53 29.62 27.18
N LEU A 279 29.44 29.70 26.42
CA LEU A 279 29.26 30.77 25.45
C LEU A 279 29.05 32.10 26.19
N ASP A 280 29.95 33.05 25.98
CA ASP A 280 29.84 34.42 26.49
C ASP A 280 29.34 35.35 25.40
N LEU A 281 28.44 36.28 25.75
CA LEU A 281 27.83 37.22 24.81
C LEU A 281 28.89 38.13 24.19
N ALA A 282 29.87 38.58 24.97
CA ALA A 282 30.93 39.45 24.47
C ALA A 282 31.76 38.74 23.40
N LEU A 283 32.08 37.46 23.62
CA LEU A 283 32.80 36.64 22.64
C LEU A 283 31.96 36.38 21.40
N ALA A 284 30.67 36.06 21.56
CA ALA A 284 29.77 35.84 20.43
C ALA A 284 29.64 37.11 19.55
N GLN A 285 29.53 38.28 20.18
CA GLN A 285 29.51 39.57 19.51
C GLN A 285 30.84 39.90 18.82
N GLU A 286 31.97 39.56 19.46
CA GLU A 286 33.30 39.72 18.86
C GLU A 286 33.49 38.79 17.65
N THR A 287 33.03 37.54 17.73
CA THR A 287 33.09 36.55 16.65
C THR A 287 32.31 37.02 15.43
N VAL A 288 31.07 37.48 15.60
CA VAL A 288 30.26 38.02 14.49
C VAL A 288 30.83 39.35 14.02
N GLY A 289 31.09 40.30 14.92
CA GLY A 289 31.61 41.63 14.58
C GLY A 289 30.59 42.55 13.91
N GLU A 290 30.92 43.85 13.85
CA GLU A 290 30.08 44.84 13.18
C GLU A 290 30.18 44.72 11.65
N GLY A 291 29.04 44.78 10.96
CA GLY A 291 29.00 44.73 9.49
C GLY A 291 29.22 43.35 8.89
N ALA A 292 29.05 42.29 9.68
CA ALA A 292 29.07 40.92 9.19
C ALA A 292 28.01 40.70 8.11
N THR A 293 28.30 39.76 7.21
CA THR A 293 27.36 39.32 6.17
C THR A 293 26.95 37.87 6.42
N VAL A 294 25.78 37.47 5.92
CA VAL A 294 25.29 36.10 6.03
C VAL A 294 24.71 35.64 4.70
N SER A 295 24.98 34.39 4.33
CA SER A 295 24.29 33.68 3.26
C SER A 295 23.77 32.34 3.76
N PHE A 296 22.82 31.76 3.00
CA PHE A 296 22.04 30.61 3.42
C PHE A 296 22.03 29.53 2.34
N VAL A 297 22.26 28.29 2.76
CA VAL A 297 21.97 27.11 1.94
C VAL A 297 20.87 26.33 2.64
N LYS A 298 19.75 26.11 1.94
CA LYS A 298 18.72 25.21 2.41
C LYS A 298 19.14 23.77 2.10
N LEU A 299 19.27 22.95 3.12
CA LEU A 299 19.49 21.51 2.99
C LEU A 299 18.12 20.82 3.00
N GLN A 300 17.70 20.30 1.86
CA GLN A 300 16.48 19.51 1.77
C GLN A 300 16.75 18.10 2.30
N GLY A 301 15.93 17.67 3.27
CA GLY A 301 16.08 16.35 3.89
C GLY A 301 16.04 15.21 2.87
N SER A 302 15.04 15.22 1.98
CA SER A 302 15.02 14.40 0.77
C SER A 302 14.33 15.08 -0.39
N VAL A 303 14.72 14.69 -1.60
CA VAL A 303 14.07 15.06 -2.86
C VAL A 303 13.84 13.79 -3.66
N ASP A 304 12.60 13.60 -4.12
CA ASP A 304 12.22 12.46 -4.94
C ASP A 304 12.00 12.93 -6.39
N GLU A 305 12.83 12.43 -7.30
CA GLU A 305 12.79 12.72 -8.73
C GLU A 305 12.17 11.55 -9.51
N ASP A 306 11.30 11.87 -10.47
CA ASP A 306 10.76 10.86 -11.39
C ASP A 306 11.75 10.56 -12.52
N PHE A 307 11.98 9.28 -12.79
CA PHE A 307 12.84 8.80 -13.87
C PHE A 307 12.10 7.91 -14.89
N GLY A 308 10.76 7.88 -14.82
CA GLY A 308 9.89 7.24 -15.80
C GLY A 308 9.60 5.75 -15.57
N LEU A 309 10.12 5.14 -14.50
CA LEU A 309 9.85 3.74 -14.17
C LEU A 309 8.61 3.61 -13.29
N SER A 310 7.68 2.73 -13.68
CA SER A 310 6.44 2.50 -12.94
C SER A 310 6.02 1.02 -12.96
N GLY A 311 4.92 0.70 -12.29
CA GLY A 311 4.29 -0.61 -12.36
C GLY A 311 3.89 -1.07 -13.76
N ASP A 312 3.66 -0.14 -14.70
CA ASP A 312 3.33 -0.50 -16.10
C ASP A 312 4.51 -1.16 -16.83
N ASN A 313 5.73 -1.00 -16.31
CA ASN A 313 6.94 -1.63 -16.85
C ASN A 313 7.21 -3.02 -16.24
N LEU A 314 6.31 -3.56 -15.42
CA LEU A 314 6.42 -4.91 -14.87
C LEU A 314 5.87 -5.94 -15.83
N THR A 315 6.61 -7.03 -16.01
CA THR A 315 6.12 -8.24 -16.68
C THR A 315 5.64 -9.29 -15.68
N ARG A 316 6.26 -9.32 -14.49
CA ARG A 316 5.96 -10.27 -13.42
C ARG A 316 6.20 -9.65 -12.05
N ALA A 317 5.39 -10.04 -11.07
CA ALA A 317 5.59 -9.86 -9.65
C ALA A 317 5.12 -11.11 -8.89
N TYR A 318 5.94 -11.65 -7.99
CA TYR A 318 5.53 -12.82 -7.22
C TYR A 318 6.20 -12.89 -5.83
N PRO A 319 5.47 -13.35 -4.81
CA PRO A 319 6.00 -13.46 -3.46
C PRO A 319 6.95 -14.67 -3.36
N SER A 320 7.99 -14.54 -2.54
CA SER A 320 8.92 -15.63 -2.20
C SER A 320 9.49 -15.41 -0.80
N LEU A 321 10.22 -16.39 -0.30
CA LEU A 321 11.10 -16.22 0.85
C LEU A 321 12.54 -16.01 0.37
N HIS A 322 13.25 -15.10 1.02
CA HIS A 322 14.67 -14.86 0.74
C HIS A 322 15.50 -16.07 1.19
N SER A 323 16.41 -16.52 0.33
CA SER A 323 17.22 -17.72 0.60
C SER A 323 18.16 -17.49 1.79
N GLY A 324 17.89 -18.17 2.91
CA GLY A 324 18.76 -18.19 4.09
C GLY A 324 18.30 -17.32 5.27
N SER A 325 17.40 -16.36 5.07
CA SER A 325 16.81 -15.55 6.16
C SER A 325 15.32 -15.81 6.39
N ASP A 326 14.66 -16.57 5.50
CA ASP A 326 13.20 -16.80 5.48
C ASP A 326 12.37 -15.50 5.56
N GLN A 327 12.98 -14.36 5.19
CA GLN A 327 12.28 -13.09 5.12
C GLN A 327 11.39 -13.05 3.88
N PRO A 328 10.14 -12.58 4.01
CA PRO A 328 9.24 -12.49 2.87
C PRO A 328 9.70 -11.35 1.93
N ILE A 329 9.72 -11.65 0.64
CA ILE A 329 10.17 -10.75 -0.43
C ILE A 329 9.24 -10.80 -1.62
N ILE A 330 9.22 -9.73 -2.39
CA ILE A 330 8.51 -9.66 -3.67
C ILE A 330 9.56 -9.64 -4.77
N ASN A 331 9.57 -10.65 -5.63
CA ASN A 331 10.39 -10.63 -6.83
C ASN A 331 9.64 -9.87 -7.91
N ILE A 332 10.33 -8.99 -8.63
CA ILE A 332 9.78 -8.25 -9.76
C ILE A 332 10.68 -8.42 -10.99
N GLU A 333 10.04 -8.54 -12.14
CA GLU A 333 10.70 -8.62 -13.45
C GLU A 333 10.16 -7.49 -14.33
N PHE A 334 11.07 -6.72 -14.94
CA PHE A 334 10.73 -5.62 -15.81
C PHE A 334 10.62 -6.06 -17.27
N ASP A 335 9.88 -5.30 -18.07
CA ASP A 335 9.97 -5.36 -19.53
C ASP A 335 11.32 -4.77 -20.03
N ALA A 336 11.48 -4.72 -21.35
CA ALA A 336 12.71 -4.19 -21.96
C ALA A 336 12.95 -2.71 -21.66
N GLU A 337 11.88 -1.90 -21.54
CA GLU A 337 11.99 -0.47 -21.24
C GLU A 337 12.34 -0.25 -19.77
N GLY A 338 11.63 -0.93 -18.86
CA GLY A 338 11.91 -0.89 -17.43
C GLY A 338 13.29 -1.41 -17.08
N THR A 339 13.75 -2.48 -17.74
CA THR A 339 15.12 -3.00 -17.59
C THR A 339 16.17 -1.93 -17.93
N ARG A 340 15.93 -1.17 -19.00
CA ARG A 340 16.83 -0.09 -19.43
C ARG A 340 16.81 1.07 -18.43
N LEU A 341 15.62 1.59 -18.08
CA LEU A 341 15.47 2.71 -17.14
C LEU A 341 16.08 2.40 -15.76
N PHE A 342 15.76 1.22 -15.22
CA PHE A 342 16.27 0.77 -13.92
C PHE A 342 17.80 0.52 -13.97
N GLY A 343 18.29 -0.09 -15.06
CA GLY A 343 19.72 -0.31 -15.25
C GLY A 343 20.53 0.98 -15.39
N GLU A 344 20.02 1.96 -16.12
CA GLU A 344 20.64 3.30 -16.26
C GLU A 344 20.73 4.01 -14.91
N LEU A 345 19.61 4.12 -14.18
CA LEU A 345 19.59 4.78 -12.87
C LEU A 345 20.51 4.07 -11.88
N THR A 346 20.36 2.75 -11.72
CA THR A 346 21.18 1.99 -10.75
C THR A 346 22.67 2.04 -11.08
N THR A 347 23.06 2.13 -12.35
CA THR A 347 24.46 2.35 -12.75
C THR A 347 24.97 3.72 -12.31
N GLN A 348 24.12 4.75 -12.41
CA GLN A 348 24.48 6.12 -12.01
C GLN A 348 24.66 6.25 -10.50
N ILE A 349 23.79 5.61 -9.71
CA ILE A 349 23.73 5.82 -8.25
C ILE A 349 24.41 4.72 -7.43
N ALA A 350 24.92 3.66 -8.06
CA ALA A 350 25.55 2.55 -7.36
C ALA A 350 26.69 3.00 -6.44
N GLY A 351 26.60 2.61 -5.16
CA GLY A 351 27.58 2.93 -4.13
C GLY A 351 27.48 4.36 -3.58
N SER A 352 26.51 5.17 -4.04
CA SER A 352 26.27 6.48 -3.44
C SER A 352 25.68 6.34 -2.03
N PRO A 353 26.20 7.07 -1.03
CA PRO A 353 25.63 7.09 0.32
C PRO A 353 24.40 8.00 0.44
N THR A 354 24.11 8.81 -0.58
CA THR A 354 23.05 9.84 -0.55
C THR A 354 21.89 9.57 -1.50
N ASP A 355 21.97 8.51 -2.30
CA ASP A 355 21.00 8.20 -3.34
C ASP A 355 20.32 6.85 -3.07
N PHE A 356 19.00 6.84 -3.24
CA PHE A 356 18.12 5.72 -2.95
C PHE A 356 17.11 5.55 -4.07
N ILE A 357 16.52 4.36 -4.15
CA ILE A 357 15.35 4.13 -5.00
C ILE A 357 14.14 4.03 -4.08
N ALA A 358 13.35 5.09 -3.97
CA ALA A 358 12.12 5.07 -3.21
C ALA A 358 11.02 4.39 -4.03
N ILE A 359 10.37 3.39 -3.44
CA ILE A 359 9.31 2.60 -4.06
C ILE A 359 8.01 2.91 -3.33
N TYR A 360 7.01 3.35 -4.08
CA TYR A 360 5.70 3.73 -3.56
C TYR A 360 4.60 2.86 -4.14
N LEU A 361 3.61 2.54 -3.33
CA LEU A 361 2.38 1.88 -3.74
C LEU A 361 1.18 2.70 -3.28
N ASP A 362 0.38 3.17 -4.25
CA ASP A 362 -0.78 4.03 -4.01
C ASP A 362 -0.43 5.28 -3.14
N GLY A 363 0.76 5.83 -3.37
CA GLY A 363 1.28 7.01 -2.67
C GLY A 363 1.86 6.74 -1.28
N ARG A 364 1.81 5.50 -0.78
CA ARG A 364 2.50 5.09 0.46
C ARG A 364 3.87 4.55 0.12
N GLU A 365 4.89 5.03 0.83
CA GLU A 365 6.24 4.49 0.69
C GLU A 365 6.28 3.05 1.21
N LEU A 366 6.71 2.13 0.35
CA LEU A 366 6.98 0.75 0.74
C LEU A 366 8.37 0.64 1.35
N ILE A 367 9.39 1.03 0.57
CA ILE A 367 10.81 0.99 0.95
C ILE A 367 11.60 2.04 0.17
N ALA A 368 12.76 2.44 0.70
CA ALA A 368 13.76 3.25 0.01
C ALA A 368 15.18 2.65 0.17
N PRO A 369 15.50 1.52 -0.51
CA PRO A 369 16.80 0.89 -0.43
C PRO A 369 17.92 1.69 -1.11
N VAL A 370 19.13 1.55 -0.56
CA VAL A 370 20.37 1.97 -1.23
C VAL A 370 20.73 1.02 -2.38
N VAL A 371 21.30 1.57 -3.44
CA VAL A 371 21.83 0.77 -4.54
C VAL A 371 23.30 0.49 -4.30
N THR A 372 23.63 -0.76 -3.95
CA THR A 372 25.03 -1.16 -3.70
C THR A 372 25.80 -1.51 -4.97
N GLN A 373 25.10 -2.01 -5.99
CA GLN A 373 25.64 -2.39 -7.29
C GLN A 373 24.60 -2.13 -8.39
N ALA A 374 25.08 -1.91 -9.62
CA ALA A 374 24.20 -1.72 -10.76
C ALA A 374 23.36 -2.99 -11.04
N ILE A 375 22.06 -2.80 -11.34
CA ILE A 375 21.12 -3.89 -11.60
C ILE A 375 20.65 -3.77 -13.05
N THR A 376 21.34 -4.48 -13.95
CA THR A 376 21.09 -4.41 -15.40
C THR A 376 20.39 -5.65 -15.95
N SER A 377 20.03 -6.60 -15.09
CA SER A 377 19.38 -7.87 -15.48
C SER A 377 17.88 -7.77 -15.72
N GLY A 378 17.25 -6.65 -15.37
CA GLY A 378 15.79 -6.48 -15.47
C GLY A 378 15.02 -7.18 -14.35
N THR A 379 15.69 -7.62 -13.30
CA THR A 379 15.08 -8.29 -12.15
C THR A 379 15.46 -7.57 -10.87
N ALA A 380 14.52 -7.44 -9.94
CA ALA A 380 14.76 -6.83 -8.64
C ALA A 380 13.93 -7.51 -7.55
N ILE A 381 14.25 -7.20 -6.29
CA ILE A 381 13.51 -7.66 -5.12
C ILE A 381 13.07 -6.46 -4.30
N ILE A 382 11.83 -6.49 -3.83
CA ILE A 382 11.32 -5.56 -2.83
C ILE A 382 11.32 -6.31 -1.50
N GLN A 383 12.05 -5.77 -0.52
CA GLN A 383 12.26 -6.36 0.79
C GLN A 383 12.23 -5.27 1.85
N GLY A 384 11.32 -5.40 2.82
CA GLY A 384 11.19 -4.48 3.94
C GLY A 384 11.35 -5.20 5.29
N ASN A 385 11.85 -4.48 6.30
CA ASN A 385 12.10 -5.06 7.64
C ASN A 385 10.81 -5.48 8.38
N ASN A 386 9.68 -4.83 8.05
CA ASN A 386 8.40 -5.03 8.73
C ASN A 386 7.38 -5.79 7.86
N PHE A 387 7.79 -6.31 6.70
CA PHE A 387 6.87 -7.01 5.80
C PHE A 387 6.43 -8.33 6.42
N THR A 388 5.11 -8.51 6.50
CA THR A 388 4.53 -9.80 6.85
C THR A 388 4.42 -10.68 5.59
N LEU A 389 4.34 -12.00 5.77
CA LEU A 389 4.12 -12.92 4.64
C LEU A 389 2.80 -12.60 3.92
N GLU A 390 1.75 -12.30 4.68
CA GLU A 390 0.43 -11.96 4.14
C GLU A 390 0.47 -10.67 3.32
N GLU A 391 1.04 -9.61 3.88
CA GLU A 391 1.22 -8.32 3.17
C GLU A 391 2.07 -8.47 1.90
N THR A 392 3.15 -9.27 1.96
CA THR A 392 4.00 -9.53 0.80
C THR A 392 3.23 -10.23 -0.32
N VAL A 393 2.39 -11.21 0.04
CA VAL A 393 1.52 -11.90 -0.92
C VAL A 393 0.52 -10.91 -1.51
N ASP A 394 -0.15 -10.11 -0.69
CA ASP A 394 -1.17 -9.17 -1.16
C ASP A 394 -0.58 -8.10 -2.10
N ILE A 395 0.57 -7.51 -1.74
CA ILE A 395 1.28 -6.57 -2.62
C ILE A 395 1.69 -7.26 -3.93
N ALA A 396 2.30 -8.45 -3.87
CA ALA A 396 2.74 -9.15 -5.07
C ALA A 396 1.56 -9.47 -6.02
N LEU A 397 0.42 -9.88 -5.48
CA LEU A 397 -0.80 -10.13 -6.27
C LEU A 397 -1.35 -8.86 -6.92
N GLN A 398 -1.33 -7.75 -6.18
CA GLN A 398 -1.73 -6.44 -6.70
C GLN A 398 -0.83 -5.98 -7.85
N LEU A 399 0.49 -6.20 -7.72
CA LEU A 399 1.47 -5.86 -8.75
C LEU A 399 1.34 -6.78 -9.99
N GLU A 400 1.16 -8.09 -9.81
CA GLU A 400 1.00 -9.04 -10.92
C GLU A 400 -0.26 -8.76 -11.74
N GLY A 401 -1.37 -8.39 -11.08
CA GLY A 401 -2.60 -7.99 -11.77
C GLY A 401 -2.50 -6.65 -12.50
N GLY A 402 -1.48 -5.85 -12.20
CA GLY A 402 -1.31 -4.48 -12.70
C GLY A 402 -2.27 -3.48 -12.05
N ARG A 403 -2.10 -2.19 -12.37
CA ARG A 403 -2.89 -1.11 -11.76
C ARG A 403 -4.29 -0.97 -12.36
N LEU A 404 -5.27 -0.58 -11.55
CA LEU A 404 -6.61 -0.26 -12.05
C LEU A 404 -6.56 1.00 -12.93
N PRO A 405 -7.22 1.00 -14.11
CA PRO A 405 -7.22 2.15 -15.03
C PRO A 405 -8.02 3.34 -14.50
N VAL A 406 -9.00 3.07 -13.63
CA VAL A 406 -9.82 4.06 -12.93
C VAL A 406 -10.10 3.55 -11.51
N PRO A 407 -10.19 4.43 -10.50
CA PRO A 407 -10.52 4.01 -9.14
C PRO A 407 -11.98 3.53 -9.08
N ILE A 408 -12.26 2.62 -8.14
CA ILE A 408 -13.59 2.06 -7.93
C ILE A 408 -14.03 2.24 -6.48
N LEU A 409 -15.31 2.48 -6.25
CA LEU A 409 -15.89 2.57 -4.90
C LEU A 409 -16.97 1.51 -4.71
N LEU A 410 -16.96 0.87 -3.54
CA LEU A 410 -18.02 -0.08 -3.15
C LEU A 410 -19.32 0.69 -2.88
N VAL A 411 -20.35 0.42 -3.69
CA VAL A 411 -21.66 1.07 -3.56
C VAL A 411 -22.73 0.17 -2.95
N GLN A 412 -22.54 -1.15 -3.02
CA GLN A 412 -23.45 -2.10 -2.41
C GLN A 412 -22.72 -3.37 -2.03
N GLU A 413 -23.06 -3.89 -0.85
CA GLU A 413 -22.56 -5.16 -0.34
C GLU A 413 -23.74 -6.00 0.13
N ARG A 414 -23.73 -7.28 -0.20
CA ARG A 414 -24.68 -8.26 0.30
C ARG A 414 -23.99 -9.59 0.51
N ASP A 415 -23.86 -9.98 1.76
CA ASP A 415 -23.33 -11.28 2.13
C ASP A 415 -24.45 -12.31 2.30
N VAL A 416 -24.17 -13.57 1.96
CA VAL A 416 -25.10 -14.69 2.11
C VAL A 416 -24.40 -15.82 2.85
N ASP A 417 -24.85 -16.09 4.08
CA ASP A 417 -24.24 -17.12 4.93
C ASP A 417 -24.31 -18.51 4.29
N ALA A 418 -23.13 -19.15 4.18
CA ALA A 418 -22.97 -20.52 3.69
C ALA A 418 -23.79 -21.57 4.46
N ILE A 419 -24.07 -21.29 5.74
CA ILE A 419 -24.77 -22.21 6.66
C ILE A 419 -26.21 -22.48 6.19
N LEU A 420 -26.89 -21.48 5.63
CA LEU A 420 -28.27 -21.62 5.16
C LEU A 420 -28.37 -22.44 3.85
N GLY A 421 -27.38 -22.31 2.98
CA GLY A 421 -27.29 -23.05 1.71
C GLY A 421 -26.98 -24.54 1.92
N ALA A 422 -25.98 -24.85 2.76
CA ALA A 422 -25.56 -26.22 3.04
C ALA A 422 -26.67 -27.06 3.71
N ASP A 423 -27.38 -26.49 4.68
CA ASP A 423 -28.53 -27.14 5.33
C ASP A 423 -29.68 -27.39 4.33
N SER A 424 -29.96 -26.42 3.46
CA SER A 424 -30.98 -26.55 2.40
C SER A 424 -30.62 -27.63 1.38
N LEU A 425 -29.34 -27.72 0.98
CA LEU A 425 -28.86 -28.77 0.08
C LEU A 425 -29.00 -30.15 0.72
N GLN A 426 -28.56 -30.33 1.97
CA GLN A 426 -28.66 -31.61 2.67
C GLN A 426 -30.12 -32.08 2.77
N LYS A 427 -31.04 -31.18 3.15
CA LYS A 427 -32.48 -31.48 3.21
C LYS A 427 -33.05 -31.85 1.85
N SER A 428 -32.64 -31.15 0.79
CA SER A 428 -33.12 -31.41 -0.57
C SER A 428 -32.60 -32.74 -1.13
N VAL A 429 -31.33 -33.11 -0.86
CA VAL A 429 -30.77 -34.41 -1.23
C VAL A 429 -31.50 -35.55 -0.52
N VAL A 430 -31.77 -35.40 0.79
CA VAL A 430 -32.53 -36.39 1.56
C VAL A 430 -33.97 -36.51 1.03
N ALA A 431 -34.65 -35.38 0.78
CA ALA A 431 -36.00 -35.36 0.22
C ALA A 431 -36.06 -36.01 -1.17
N GLY A 432 -35.08 -35.71 -2.03
CA GLY A 432 -34.95 -36.30 -3.37
C GLY A 432 -34.71 -37.82 -3.32
N ALA A 433 -33.84 -38.30 -2.42
CA ALA A 433 -33.59 -39.72 -2.24
C ALA A 433 -34.83 -40.48 -1.73
N VAL A 434 -35.55 -39.89 -0.77
CA VAL A 434 -36.82 -40.45 -0.25
C VAL A 434 -37.88 -40.47 -1.37
N GLY A 435 -38.02 -39.37 -2.12
CA GLY A 435 -38.95 -39.28 -3.24
C GLY A 435 -38.67 -40.32 -4.34
N LEU A 436 -37.40 -40.46 -4.74
CA LEU A 436 -36.97 -41.47 -5.71
C LEU A 436 -37.28 -42.89 -5.21
N GLY A 437 -37.01 -43.16 -3.93
CA GLY A 437 -37.35 -44.44 -3.29
C GLY A 437 -38.85 -44.75 -3.32
N LEU A 438 -39.69 -43.75 -3.04
CA LEU A 438 -41.15 -43.89 -3.14
C LEU A 438 -41.62 -44.15 -4.57
N VAL A 439 -41.02 -43.48 -5.56
CA VAL A 439 -41.31 -43.73 -6.99
C VAL A 439 -40.93 -45.14 -7.39
N PHE A 440 -39.76 -45.63 -6.98
CA PHE A 440 -39.35 -47.02 -7.24
C PHE A 440 -40.29 -48.03 -6.59
N LEU A 441 -40.66 -47.80 -5.32
CA LEU A 441 -41.62 -48.64 -4.61
C LEU A 441 -42.96 -48.69 -5.37
N PHE A 442 -43.48 -47.54 -5.76
CA PHE A 442 -44.72 -47.45 -6.53
C PHE A 442 -44.63 -48.18 -7.88
N MET A 443 -43.55 -47.98 -8.63
CA MET A 443 -43.33 -48.63 -9.93
C MET A 443 -43.31 -50.15 -9.79
N VAL A 444 -42.61 -50.67 -8.79
CA VAL A 444 -42.53 -52.12 -8.54
C VAL A 444 -43.87 -52.69 -8.09
N LEU A 445 -44.60 -52.00 -7.21
CA LEU A 445 -45.90 -52.48 -6.72
C LEU A 445 -46.97 -52.46 -7.82
N TYR A 446 -47.04 -51.38 -8.60
CA TYR A 446 -48.09 -51.19 -9.61
C TYR A 446 -47.78 -51.96 -10.91
N TYR A 447 -46.54 -51.86 -11.41
CA TYR A 447 -46.14 -52.43 -12.70
C TYR A 447 -45.38 -53.76 -12.59
N ARG A 448 -45.09 -54.27 -11.39
CA ARG A 448 -44.38 -55.54 -11.15
C ARG A 448 -43.03 -55.59 -11.86
N VAL A 449 -42.80 -56.61 -12.70
CA VAL A 449 -41.52 -56.85 -13.42
C VAL A 449 -41.19 -55.70 -14.38
N PRO A 450 -42.11 -55.20 -15.24
CA PRO A 450 -41.90 -53.97 -15.98
C PRO A 450 -41.50 -52.77 -15.11
N GLY A 451 -42.07 -52.67 -13.91
CA GLY A 451 -41.73 -51.62 -12.94
C GLY A 451 -40.27 -51.68 -12.48
N VAL A 452 -39.77 -52.89 -12.19
CA VAL A 452 -38.34 -53.09 -11.85
C VAL A 452 -37.43 -52.64 -12.98
N ILE A 453 -37.77 -52.99 -14.23
CA ILE A 453 -37.00 -52.59 -15.42
C ILE A 453 -36.99 -51.07 -15.58
N ALA A 454 -38.14 -50.42 -15.39
CA ALA A 454 -38.25 -48.96 -15.43
C ALA A 454 -37.44 -48.28 -14.32
N SER A 455 -37.44 -48.82 -13.10
CA SER A 455 -36.62 -48.29 -11.99
C SER A 455 -35.12 -48.38 -12.28
N VAL A 456 -34.65 -49.49 -12.87
CA VAL A 456 -33.24 -49.64 -13.28
C VAL A 456 -32.88 -48.64 -14.38
N ALA A 457 -33.79 -48.40 -15.34
CA ALA A 457 -33.59 -47.40 -16.39
C ALA A 457 -33.51 -45.98 -15.81
N LEU A 458 -34.40 -45.62 -14.88
CA LEU A 458 -34.42 -44.32 -14.22
C LEU A 458 -33.16 -44.10 -13.37
N LEU A 459 -32.71 -45.12 -12.63
CA LEU A 459 -31.46 -45.05 -11.88
C LEU A 459 -30.24 -44.85 -12.79
N SER A 460 -30.20 -45.58 -13.91
CA SER A 460 -29.14 -45.45 -14.91
C SER A 460 -29.10 -44.05 -15.53
N PHE A 461 -30.28 -43.48 -15.82
CA PHE A 461 -30.41 -42.11 -16.31
C PHE A 461 -29.92 -41.08 -15.30
N ALA A 462 -30.31 -41.21 -14.02
CA ALA A 462 -29.87 -40.30 -12.96
C ALA A 462 -28.34 -40.31 -12.78
N ILE A 463 -27.71 -41.49 -12.76
CA ILE A 463 -26.26 -41.63 -12.69
C ILE A 463 -25.58 -40.94 -13.87
N LEU A 464 -26.13 -41.10 -15.08
CA LEU A 464 -25.57 -40.49 -16.29
C LEU A 464 -25.67 -38.97 -16.25
N VAL A 465 -26.81 -38.41 -15.85
CA VAL A 465 -27.00 -36.95 -15.72
C VAL A 465 -26.03 -36.36 -14.69
N LEU A 466 -25.92 -36.97 -13.51
CA LEU A 466 -25.00 -36.51 -12.47
C LEU A 466 -23.54 -36.58 -12.94
N ALA A 467 -23.16 -37.64 -13.65
CA ALA A 467 -21.83 -37.76 -14.22
C ALA A 467 -21.56 -36.67 -15.27
N VAL A 468 -22.56 -36.31 -16.10
CA VAL A 468 -22.44 -35.21 -17.05
C VAL A 468 -22.26 -33.87 -16.33
N PHE A 469 -23.03 -33.60 -15.26
CA PHE A 469 -22.88 -32.38 -14.45
C PHE A 469 -21.54 -32.29 -13.71
N LYS A 470 -20.89 -33.42 -13.42
CA LYS A 470 -19.54 -33.43 -12.86
C LYS A 470 -18.46 -33.21 -13.92
N LEU A 471 -18.66 -33.75 -15.12
CA LEU A 471 -17.67 -33.68 -16.21
C LEU A 471 -17.73 -32.35 -16.97
N LEU A 472 -18.90 -31.74 -17.05
CA LEU A 472 -19.12 -30.39 -17.59
C LEU A 472 -19.21 -29.38 -16.45
N PRO A 473 -18.72 -28.15 -16.59
CA PRO A 473 -18.77 -27.11 -15.55
C PRO A 473 -20.20 -26.55 -15.39
N VAL A 474 -21.14 -27.37 -14.93
CA VAL A 474 -22.51 -26.97 -14.65
C VAL A 474 -22.62 -26.65 -13.16
N THR A 475 -22.93 -25.39 -12.85
CA THR A 475 -23.14 -24.94 -11.47
C THR A 475 -24.56 -25.25 -11.02
N LEU A 476 -24.71 -26.05 -9.97
CA LEU A 476 -26.00 -26.44 -9.39
C LEU A 476 -26.51 -25.34 -8.46
N THR A 477 -27.70 -24.80 -8.70
CA THR A 477 -28.36 -23.81 -7.84
C THR A 477 -29.54 -24.46 -7.10
N LEU A 478 -30.08 -23.81 -6.07
CA LEU A 478 -31.26 -24.27 -5.32
C LEU A 478 -32.47 -24.45 -6.25
N SER A 479 -32.62 -23.57 -7.24
CA SER A 479 -33.65 -23.72 -8.29
C SER A 479 -33.41 -24.88 -9.25
N GLY A 480 -32.15 -25.28 -9.44
CA GLY A 480 -31.81 -26.46 -10.25
C GLY A 480 -31.97 -27.78 -9.49
N VAL A 481 -32.03 -27.73 -8.15
CA VAL A 481 -32.32 -28.88 -7.28
C VAL A 481 -33.83 -29.11 -7.10
N ALA A 482 -34.62 -28.04 -7.10
CA ALA A 482 -36.09 -28.08 -7.04
C ALA A 482 -36.70 -28.62 -8.34
#